data_AF-A0A914TEZ6-F1
#
_entry.id   AF-A0A914TEZ6-F1
#
_cell.length_a   1.000
_cell.length_b   1.000
_cell.length_c   1.000
_cell.angle_alpha   90.00
_cell.angle_beta   90.00
_cell.angle_gamma   90.00
#
_symmetry.space_group_name_H-M   'P 1'
#
loop_
_entity.id
_entity.type
_entity.pdbx_description
1 polymer ?
#
loop_
_entity_poly.entity_id
_entity_poly.type
_entity_poly.pdbx_seq_one_letter_code
_entity_poly.pdbx_strand_id
1 'polypeptide(L)'
;MIIFMLILFNPIKKPEFIFQRSSRFWLIKHCLKCFTAPFHFVTFTDFWLGDQMNSLSTVFLDFQYFICFYTTEVDYSNFSFNVRTMNVTEGPIPYGYVDLSTGNDTCMNTAGIRAFVSIVPASVRFFQCLRRYRDTRRAHPHLVNAGKYSTTYLVVLTHSLNRWATSNNPTDTSIFFYLWVASYILSFTYTFLWDVFMDWGLIDPRAPKEAPFLREEMIYGTKWFYYFGIIEDFVLRLSWVMNVSLGEAWLLNGDMLTCLMSPLEVFRRFIWNYLRLENEHVNNCGQFRAVRDISVKPIRKGDLESLLAKMDQPDGITHRGLDLRERVKKQKKAKREQRQLLKRSRIARIVLPSRPSASNVLVETRH
;
A
#
# COMPACT_ATOMS: atom_id res chain seq x y z
N MET A 1 -20.16 13.87 -9.68
CA MET A 1 -18.94 14.73 -9.74
C MET A 1 -19.23 16.21 -9.43
N ILE A 2 -20.18 16.86 -10.10
CA ILE A 2 -20.46 18.30 -9.91
C ILE A 2 -20.78 18.67 -8.45
N ILE A 3 -21.68 17.94 -7.80
CA ILE A 3 -22.01 18.15 -6.38
C ILE A 3 -20.78 18.01 -5.49
N PHE A 4 -19.93 17.02 -5.76
CA PHE A 4 -18.68 16.81 -5.01
C PHE A 4 -17.71 17.98 -5.20
N MET A 5 -17.53 18.47 -6.43
CA MET A 5 -16.68 19.64 -6.70
C MET A 5 -17.22 20.90 -6.02
N LEU A 6 -18.55 21.11 -6.06
CA LEU A 6 -19.19 22.20 -5.34
C LEU A 6 -18.93 22.08 -3.83
N ILE A 7 -19.07 20.89 -3.25
CA ILE A 7 -18.77 20.66 -1.83
C ILE A 7 -17.27 20.87 -1.55
N LEU A 8 -16.37 20.40 -2.40
CA LEU A 8 -14.92 20.47 -2.18
C LEU A 8 -14.42 21.92 -2.19
N PHE A 9 -14.85 22.71 -3.17
CA PHE A 9 -14.41 24.10 -3.36
C PHE A 9 -15.31 25.15 -2.69
N ASN A 10 -16.39 24.74 -2.01
CA ASN A 10 -17.30 25.68 -1.37
C ASN A 10 -16.57 26.55 -0.32
N PRO A 11 -16.55 27.89 -0.48
CA PRO A 11 -15.85 28.81 0.42
C PRO A 11 -16.57 29.02 1.76
N ILE A 12 -17.83 28.60 1.88
CA ILE A 12 -18.67 28.82 3.05
C ILE A 12 -18.08 28.10 4.27
N LYS A 13 -17.98 28.84 5.38
CA LYS A 13 -17.45 28.35 6.66
C LYS A 13 -18.53 27.72 7.55
N LYS A 14 -19.79 28.19 7.43
CA LYS A 14 -20.90 27.76 8.30
C LYS A 14 -22.03 27.10 7.49
N PRO A 15 -22.66 26.05 8.01
CA PRO A 15 -22.37 25.43 9.30
C PRO A 15 -21.18 24.45 9.21
N GLU A 16 -20.32 24.44 10.23
CA GLU A 16 -19.08 23.65 10.25
C GLU A 16 -19.34 22.14 10.21
N PHE A 17 -20.51 21.69 10.69
CA PHE A 17 -20.91 20.28 10.65
C PHE A 17 -21.12 19.75 9.22
N ILE A 18 -21.57 20.59 8.28
CA ILE A 18 -21.83 20.18 6.89
C ILE A 18 -20.57 20.30 6.05
N PHE A 19 -19.85 21.42 6.21
CA PHE A 19 -18.85 21.81 5.23
C PHE A 19 -17.41 21.58 5.65
N GLN A 20 -17.09 21.35 6.92
CA GLN A 20 -15.74 21.01 7.42
C GLN A 20 -14.59 21.72 6.67
N ARG A 21 -14.64 23.06 6.62
CA ARG A 21 -13.78 23.87 5.75
C ARG A 21 -12.30 23.58 5.95
N SER A 22 -11.84 23.43 7.19
CA SER A 22 -10.43 23.18 7.50
C SER A 22 -9.90 21.90 6.85
N SER A 23 -10.66 20.80 6.91
CA SER A 23 -10.28 19.51 6.32
C SER A 23 -10.23 19.56 4.80
N ARG A 24 -11.21 20.22 4.15
CA ARG A 24 -11.24 20.36 2.69
C ARG A 24 -10.08 21.19 2.15
N PHE A 25 -9.81 22.36 2.75
CA PHE A 25 -8.69 23.20 2.32
C PHE A 25 -7.34 22.55 2.63
N TRP A 26 -7.23 21.80 3.74
CA TRP A 26 -6.08 20.95 4.01
C TRP A 26 -5.88 19.92 2.89
N LEU A 27 -6.94 19.20 2.51
CA LEU A 27 -6.90 18.21 1.43
C LEU A 27 -6.50 18.86 0.10
N ILE A 28 -7.13 19.96 -0.30
CA ILE A 28 -6.81 20.70 -1.54
C ILE A 28 -5.34 21.13 -1.53
N LYS A 29 -4.87 21.74 -0.43
CA LYS A 29 -3.48 22.19 -0.31
C LYS A 29 -2.49 21.05 -0.48
N HIS A 30 -2.75 19.90 0.15
CA HIS A 30 -1.86 18.74 0.05
C HIS A 30 -1.96 18.04 -1.31
N CYS A 31 -3.15 17.95 -1.92
CA CYS A 31 -3.32 17.50 -3.30
C CYS A 31 -2.50 18.36 -4.27
N LEU A 32 -2.58 19.69 -4.16
CA LEU A 32 -1.80 20.61 -4.99
C LEU A 32 -0.30 20.42 -4.80
N LYS A 33 0.16 20.26 -3.55
CA LYS A 33 1.57 19.96 -3.24
C LYS A 33 2.05 18.64 -3.84
N CYS A 34 1.18 17.64 -4.00
CA CYS A 34 1.52 16.41 -4.71
C CYS A 34 1.88 16.71 -6.16
N PHE A 35 1.05 17.49 -6.87
CA PHE A 35 1.32 17.85 -8.27
C PHE A 35 2.49 18.83 -8.44
N THR A 36 2.75 19.68 -7.44
CA THR A 36 3.89 20.61 -7.44
C THR A 36 5.11 20.10 -6.65
N ALA A 37 5.19 18.78 -6.43
CA ALA A 37 6.21 18.16 -5.60
C ALA A 37 7.68 18.56 -5.90
N PRO A 38 8.12 18.76 -7.16
CA PRO A 38 9.49 19.21 -7.45
C PRO A 38 9.89 20.53 -6.78
N PHE A 39 8.91 21.39 -6.47
CA PHE A 39 9.13 22.76 -6.01
C PHE A 39 9.02 22.94 -4.49
N HIS A 40 8.57 21.93 -3.76
CA HIS A 40 8.34 22.04 -2.32
C HIS A 40 9.02 20.92 -1.54
N PHE A 41 9.16 21.12 -0.23
CA PHE A 41 9.56 20.03 0.65
C PHE A 41 8.41 19.02 0.79
N VAL A 42 8.71 17.74 0.60
CA VAL A 42 7.71 16.66 0.61
C VAL A 42 7.58 16.10 2.01
N THR A 43 6.43 16.32 2.64
CA THR A 43 6.11 15.78 3.96
C THR A 43 5.59 14.35 3.88
N PHE A 44 5.47 13.67 5.04
CA PHE A 44 4.85 12.34 5.09
C PHE A 44 3.42 12.35 4.54
N THR A 45 2.64 13.39 4.84
CA THR A 45 1.28 13.56 4.30
C THR A 45 1.25 13.61 2.79
N ASP A 46 2.13 14.42 2.17
CA ASP A 46 2.20 14.55 0.71
C ASP A 46 2.61 13.21 0.06
N PHE A 47 3.54 12.50 0.71
CA PHE A 47 3.99 11.17 0.29
C PHE A 47 2.86 10.13 0.37
N TRP A 48 2.14 10.10 1.50
CA TRP A 48 1.03 9.18 1.75
C TRP A 48 -0.14 9.43 0.79
N LEU A 49 -0.47 10.69 0.55
CA LEU A 49 -1.55 11.09 -0.37
C LEU A 49 -1.22 10.73 -1.82
N GLY A 50 0.02 10.88 -2.25
CA GLY A 50 0.43 10.45 -3.58
C GLY A 50 0.28 8.93 -3.76
N ASP A 51 0.50 8.13 -2.72
CA ASP A 51 0.29 6.68 -2.80
C ASP A 51 -1.19 6.33 -2.99
N GLN A 52 -2.10 7.12 -2.40
CA GLN A 52 -3.55 6.97 -2.66
C GLN A 52 -3.87 7.22 -4.13
N MET A 53 -3.25 8.22 -4.76
CA MET A 53 -3.51 8.55 -6.17
C MET A 53 -3.24 7.38 -7.11
N ASN A 54 -2.28 6.50 -6.79
CA ASN A 54 -1.95 5.35 -7.62
C ASN A 54 -3.09 4.31 -7.67
N SER A 55 -3.92 4.26 -6.62
CA SER A 55 -5.13 3.42 -6.58
C SER A 55 -6.37 4.14 -7.14
N LEU A 56 -6.24 5.42 -7.53
CA LEU A 56 -7.31 6.23 -8.11
C LEU A 56 -7.12 6.45 -9.62
N SER A 57 -6.25 5.67 -10.29
CA SER A 57 -5.97 5.80 -11.72
C SER A 57 -7.23 5.75 -12.59
N THR A 58 -8.20 4.89 -12.26
CA THR A 58 -9.51 4.85 -12.92
C THR A 58 -10.24 6.19 -12.80
N VAL A 59 -10.21 6.84 -11.63
CA VAL A 59 -10.85 8.15 -11.43
C VAL A 59 -10.21 9.23 -12.31
N PHE A 60 -8.89 9.19 -12.53
CA PHE A 60 -8.22 10.12 -13.45
C PHE A 60 -8.68 9.91 -14.90
N LEU A 61 -8.81 8.66 -15.33
CA LEU A 61 -9.30 8.31 -16.67
C LEU A 61 -10.78 8.69 -16.84
N ASP A 62 -11.61 8.48 -15.83
CA ASP A 62 -13.01 8.89 -15.82
C ASP A 62 -13.15 10.41 -15.84
N PHE A 63 -12.24 11.13 -15.16
CA PHE A 63 -12.23 12.59 -15.18
C PHE A 63 -11.86 13.13 -16.57
N GLN A 64 -10.90 12.50 -17.24
CA GLN A 64 -10.57 12.82 -18.64
C GLN A 64 -11.77 12.55 -19.55
N TYR A 65 -12.42 11.39 -19.41
CA TYR A 65 -13.61 11.05 -20.16
C TYR A 65 -14.74 12.08 -19.92
N PHE A 66 -15.02 12.39 -18.66
CA PHE A 66 -16.04 13.35 -18.26
C PHE A 66 -15.79 14.73 -18.87
N ILE A 67 -14.55 15.22 -18.84
CA ILE A 67 -14.20 16.50 -19.48
C ILE A 67 -14.49 16.42 -20.98
N CYS A 68 -14.06 15.36 -21.65
CA CYS A 68 -14.28 15.19 -23.08
C CYS A 68 -15.79 15.16 -23.42
N PHE A 69 -16.53 14.26 -22.79
CA PHE A 69 -17.98 14.09 -22.99
C PHE A 69 -18.74 15.41 -22.88
N TYR A 70 -18.59 16.15 -21.77
CA TYR A 70 -19.33 17.39 -21.54
C TYR A 70 -18.85 18.57 -22.38
N THR A 71 -17.63 18.55 -22.91
CA THR A 71 -17.09 19.67 -23.71
C THR A 71 -17.30 19.48 -25.20
N THR A 72 -17.28 18.25 -25.69
CA THR A 72 -17.29 17.96 -27.13
C THR A 72 -18.51 17.18 -27.59
N GLU A 73 -18.96 16.18 -26.82
CA GLU A 73 -20.05 15.27 -27.22
C GLU A 73 -21.44 15.79 -26.87
N VAL A 74 -21.58 16.61 -25.82
CA VAL A 74 -22.87 17.22 -25.49
C VAL A 74 -23.13 18.42 -26.39
N ASP A 75 -24.25 18.40 -27.11
CA ASP A 75 -24.77 19.57 -27.82
C ASP A 75 -25.65 20.41 -26.91
N TYR A 76 -25.33 21.71 -26.81
CA TYR A 76 -26.05 22.68 -25.97
C TYR A 76 -26.92 23.66 -26.78
N SER A 77 -26.97 23.50 -28.10
CA SER A 77 -27.61 24.45 -29.04
C SER A 77 -29.07 24.81 -28.70
N ASN A 78 -29.82 23.88 -28.11
CA ASN A 78 -31.26 24.04 -27.83
C ASN A 78 -31.62 23.96 -26.33
N PHE A 79 -30.68 24.22 -25.41
CA PHE A 79 -30.88 23.95 -23.97
C PHE A 79 -31.30 22.49 -23.65
N SER A 80 -31.15 21.58 -24.61
CA SER A 80 -31.39 20.15 -24.47
C SER A 80 -30.06 19.42 -24.35
N PHE A 81 -29.95 18.47 -23.42
CA PHE A 81 -28.77 17.60 -23.32
C PHE A 81 -28.84 16.48 -24.35
N ASN A 82 -28.47 16.78 -25.59
CA ASN A 82 -28.39 15.79 -26.65
C ASN A 82 -26.94 15.39 -26.90
N VAL A 83 -26.68 14.10 -27.04
CA VAL A 83 -25.35 13.61 -27.42
C VAL A 83 -25.20 13.75 -28.93
N ARG A 84 -24.04 14.23 -29.37
CA ARG A 84 -23.65 14.33 -30.77
C ARG A 84 -23.30 12.94 -31.28
N THR A 85 -24.28 12.35 -31.94
CA THR A 85 -24.16 11.02 -32.51
C THR A 85 -24.08 11.11 -34.03
N MET A 86 -23.29 10.26 -34.65
CA MET A 86 -23.26 10.11 -36.10
C MET A 86 -23.29 8.65 -36.51
N ASN A 87 -23.83 8.36 -37.69
CA ASN A 87 -23.82 7.03 -38.26
C ASN A 87 -22.75 7.02 -39.35
N VAL A 88 -21.56 6.54 -39.02
CA VAL A 88 -20.43 6.53 -39.96
C VAL A 88 -20.39 5.20 -40.69
N THR A 89 -20.60 5.22 -42.00
CA THR A 89 -20.43 4.03 -42.86
C THR A 89 -19.01 3.92 -43.42
N GLU A 90 -18.33 5.07 -43.66
CA GLU A 90 -16.95 5.12 -44.15
C GLU A 90 -16.22 6.37 -43.61
N GLY A 91 -14.97 6.22 -43.17
CA GLY A 91 -14.10 7.31 -42.70
C GLY A 91 -13.88 7.37 -41.18
N PRO A 92 -12.92 8.19 -40.70
CA PRO A 92 -12.63 8.33 -39.27
C PRO A 92 -13.71 9.15 -38.55
N ILE A 93 -14.10 8.70 -37.36
CA ILE A 93 -15.04 9.43 -36.51
C ILE A 93 -14.33 10.69 -35.97
N PRO A 94 -14.87 11.90 -36.20
CA PRO A 94 -14.30 13.13 -35.65
C PRO A 94 -14.39 13.13 -34.12
N TYR A 95 -13.40 13.77 -33.49
CA TYR A 95 -13.31 13.86 -32.03
C TYR A 95 -14.54 14.56 -31.44
N GLY A 96 -15.15 13.94 -30.42
CA GLY A 96 -16.37 14.47 -29.78
C GLY A 96 -17.66 14.01 -30.43
N TYR A 97 -17.65 12.86 -31.10
CA TYR A 97 -18.85 12.19 -31.57
C TYR A 97 -18.86 10.72 -31.17
N VAL A 98 -20.07 10.19 -30.99
CA VAL A 98 -20.32 8.78 -30.75
C VAL A 98 -20.90 8.14 -32.00
N ASP A 99 -20.31 7.04 -32.46
CA ASP A 99 -20.84 6.28 -33.60
C ASP A 99 -21.98 5.34 -33.16
N LEU A 100 -23.15 5.47 -33.77
CA LEU A 100 -24.29 4.58 -33.45
C LEU A 100 -24.09 3.16 -33.97
N SER A 101 -23.31 2.97 -35.04
CA SER A 101 -23.20 1.67 -35.71
C SER A 101 -22.31 0.70 -34.93
N THR A 102 -21.18 1.20 -34.42
CA THR A 102 -20.20 0.40 -33.65
C THR A 102 -20.27 0.66 -32.14
N GLY A 103 -20.95 1.72 -31.70
CA GLY A 103 -20.92 2.17 -30.30
C GLY A 103 -19.55 2.74 -29.87
N ASN A 104 -18.67 3.05 -30.83
CA ASN A 104 -17.32 3.52 -30.54
C ASN A 104 -17.35 4.99 -30.11
N ASP A 105 -16.85 5.23 -28.90
CA ASP A 105 -16.79 6.55 -28.26
C ASP A 105 -15.37 7.12 -28.41
N THR A 106 -15.25 8.27 -29.08
CA THR A 106 -13.95 8.91 -29.36
C THR A 106 -13.26 9.43 -28.09
N CYS A 107 -14.03 9.89 -27.10
CA CYS A 107 -13.51 10.30 -25.79
C CYS A 107 -12.89 9.12 -25.03
N MET A 108 -13.42 7.91 -25.21
CA MET A 108 -12.88 6.67 -24.64
C MET A 108 -11.74 6.06 -25.47
N ASN A 109 -11.75 6.25 -26.79
CA ASN A 109 -10.80 5.59 -27.71
C ASN A 109 -9.54 6.44 -28.03
N THR A 110 -9.34 7.57 -27.34
CA THR A 110 -8.15 8.41 -27.54
C THR A 110 -6.91 7.84 -26.80
N ALA A 111 -6.23 6.88 -27.45
CA ALA A 111 -5.14 6.11 -26.87
C ALA A 111 -4.01 6.98 -26.27
N GLY A 112 -3.58 8.04 -26.96
CA GLY A 112 -2.49 8.91 -26.50
C GLY A 112 -2.82 9.69 -25.22
N ILE A 113 -3.99 10.32 -25.16
CA ILE A 113 -4.43 11.08 -23.98
C ILE A 113 -4.62 10.13 -22.79
N ARG A 114 -5.25 8.98 -23.00
CA ARG A 114 -5.47 7.99 -21.93
C ARG A 114 -4.17 7.43 -21.37
N ALA A 115 -3.19 7.14 -22.24
CA ALA A 115 -1.86 6.72 -21.81
C ALA A 115 -1.15 7.81 -21.00
N PHE A 116 -1.29 9.08 -21.37
CA PHE A 116 -0.72 10.18 -20.59
C PHE A 116 -1.41 10.33 -19.22
N VAL A 117 -2.74 10.26 -19.17
CA VAL A 117 -3.50 10.40 -17.93
C VAL A 117 -3.23 9.24 -16.97
N SER A 118 -3.05 8.01 -17.48
CA SER A 118 -2.79 6.84 -16.65
C SER A 118 -1.43 6.88 -15.93
N ILE A 119 -0.42 7.56 -16.49
CA ILE A 119 0.90 7.70 -15.85
C ILE A 119 0.96 8.82 -14.81
N VAL A 120 0.00 9.77 -14.80
CA VAL A 120 0.01 10.94 -13.91
C VAL A 120 0.20 10.55 -12.42
N PRO A 121 -0.53 9.58 -11.85
CA PRO A 121 -0.34 9.21 -10.44
C PRO A 121 1.06 8.67 -10.12
N ALA A 122 1.63 7.87 -11.03
CA ALA A 122 2.99 7.35 -10.89
C ALA A 122 4.03 8.48 -11.01
N SER A 123 3.80 9.44 -11.91
CA SER A 123 4.67 10.60 -12.08
C SER A 123 4.72 11.51 -10.86
N VAL A 124 3.58 11.78 -10.24
CA VAL A 124 3.52 12.51 -8.97
C VAL A 124 4.46 11.87 -7.94
N ARG A 125 4.39 10.55 -7.79
CA ARG A 125 5.25 9.82 -6.84
C ARG A 125 6.70 9.77 -7.23
N PHE A 126 6.99 9.57 -8.51
CA PHE A 126 8.34 9.60 -9.04
C PHE A 126 9.02 10.93 -8.69
N PHE A 127 8.37 12.06 -8.98
CA PHE A 127 8.91 13.39 -8.67
C PHE A 127 9.03 13.66 -7.17
N GLN A 128 8.08 13.20 -6.35
CA GLN A 128 8.20 13.27 -4.89
C GLN A 128 9.44 12.52 -4.38
N CYS A 129 9.71 11.33 -4.93
CA CYS A 129 10.86 10.52 -4.54
C CYS A 129 12.18 11.20 -4.95
N LEU A 130 12.26 11.76 -6.16
CA LEU A 130 13.42 12.52 -6.61
C LEU A 130 13.66 13.77 -5.76
N ARG A 131 12.58 14.49 -5.39
CA ARG A 131 12.69 15.65 -4.50
C ARG A 131 13.24 15.26 -3.13
N ARG A 132 12.73 14.18 -2.53
CA ARG A 132 13.25 13.68 -1.25
C ARG A 132 14.71 13.25 -1.35
N TYR A 133 15.11 12.61 -2.45
CA TYR A 133 16.51 12.29 -2.71
C TYR A 133 17.38 13.55 -2.78
N ARG A 134 16.93 14.59 -3.50
CA ARG A 134 17.64 15.88 -3.58
C ARG A 134 17.86 16.50 -2.19
N ASP A 135 16.85 16.43 -1.33
CA ASP A 135 16.86 17.05 0.01
C ASP A 135 17.70 16.27 1.02
N THR A 136 17.61 14.94 1.03
CA THR A 136 18.30 14.11 2.04
C THR A 136 19.63 13.55 1.56
N ARG A 137 19.89 13.56 0.23
CA ARG A 137 21.02 12.91 -0.45
C ARG A 137 21.16 11.41 -0.17
N ARG A 138 20.10 10.76 0.33
CA ARG A 138 20.08 9.31 0.61
C ARG A 138 19.45 8.54 -0.55
N ALA A 139 20.27 7.78 -1.28
CA ALA A 139 19.81 6.99 -2.43
C ALA A 139 18.77 5.94 -2.00
N HIS A 140 19.00 5.22 -0.90
CA HIS A 140 18.01 4.36 -0.27
C HIS A 140 17.31 5.10 0.88
N PRO A 141 15.97 5.08 0.97
CA PRO A 141 15.01 4.38 0.11
C PRO A 141 14.55 5.19 -1.12
N HIS A 142 14.94 6.45 -1.27
CA HIS A 142 14.27 7.39 -2.18
C HIS A 142 14.39 7.05 -3.67
N LEU A 143 15.59 6.79 -4.17
CA LEU A 143 15.81 6.50 -5.59
C LEU A 143 15.29 5.12 -5.97
N VAL A 144 15.38 4.16 -5.04
CA VAL A 144 14.80 2.82 -5.21
C VAL A 144 13.27 2.94 -5.32
N ASN A 145 12.63 3.73 -4.45
CA ASN A 145 11.21 4.01 -4.56
C ASN A 145 10.85 4.73 -5.88
N ALA A 146 11.69 5.65 -6.39
CA ALA A 146 11.48 6.25 -7.70
C ALA A 146 11.52 5.19 -8.82
N GLY A 147 12.46 4.25 -8.74
CA GLY A 147 12.56 3.09 -9.64
C GLY A 147 11.27 2.26 -9.66
N LYS A 148 10.64 2.05 -8.50
CA LYS A 148 9.34 1.37 -8.41
C LYS A 148 8.28 2.03 -9.31
N TYR A 149 8.09 3.35 -9.19
CA TYR A 149 7.07 4.05 -10.01
C TYR A 149 7.47 4.19 -11.48
N SER A 150 8.76 4.15 -11.82
CA SER A 150 9.18 4.12 -13.23
C SER A 150 8.77 2.82 -13.95
N THR A 151 8.53 1.73 -13.23
CA THR A 151 8.01 0.49 -13.84
C THR A 151 6.64 0.69 -14.48
N THR A 152 5.81 1.60 -13.94
CA THR A 152 4.51 1.95 -14.52
C THR A 152 4.65 2.56 -15.92
N TYR A 153 5.69 3.38 -16.16
CA TYR A 153 5.93 3.94 -17.49
C TYR A 153 6.23 2.86 -18.51
N LEU A 154 7.00 1.85 -18.11
CA LEU A 154 7.31 0.72 -18.98
C LEU A 154 6.04 -0.05 -19.33
N VAL A 155 5.17 -0.32 -18.35
CA VAL A 155 3.89 -1.02 -18.56
C VAL A 155 2.97 -0.25 -19.51
N VAL A 156 2.83 1.06 -19.32
CA VAL A 156 1.94 1.88 -20.18
C VAL A 156 2.50 2.01 -21.60
N LEU A 157 3.83 2.15 -21.74
CA LEU A 157 4.48 2.22 -23.04
C LEU A 157 4.29 0.93 -23.83
N THR A 158 4.60 -0.23 -23.24
CA THR A 158 4.46 -1.53 -23.90
C THR A 158 3.01 -1.87 -24.20
N HIS A 159 2.07 -1.51 -23.32
CA HIS A 159 0.63 -1.63 -23.59
C HIS A 159 0.19 -0.78 -24.80
N SER A 160 0.64 0.47 -24.88
CA SER A 160 0.30 1.38 -25.98
C SER A 160 0.86 0.88 -27.31
N LEU A 161 2.09 0.34 -27.30
CA LEU A 161 2.70 -0.29 -28.48
C LEU A 161 1.96 -1.57 -28.90
N ASN A 162 1.52 -2.39 -27.94
CA ASN A 162 0.71 -3.57 -28.23
C ASN A 162 -0.61 -3.18 -28.91
N ARG A 163 -1.32 -2.18 -28.36
CA ARG A 163 -2.57 -1.68 -28.96
C ARG A 163 -2.35 -1.15 -30.38
N TRP A 164 -1.28 -0.40 -30.62
CA TRP A 164 -0.93 0.08 -31.96
C TRP A 164 -0.65 -1.09 -32.92
N ALA A 165 0.09 -2.11 -32.47
CA ALA A 165 0.40 -3.28 -33.29
C ALA A 165 -0.86 -4.09 -33.64
N THR A 166 -1.73 -4.37 -32.66
CA THR A 166 -3.01 -5.08 -32.88
C THR A 166 -3.95 -4.30 -33.80
N SER A 167 -3.93 -2.96 -33.74
CA SER A 167 -4.74 -2.13 -34.66
C SER A 167 -4.29 -2.24 -36.11
N ASN A 168 -3.00 -2.51 -36.38
CA ASN A 168 -2.48 -2.67 -37.72
C ASN A 168 -2.64 -4.11 -38.22
N ASN A 169 -2.37 -5.11 -37.36
CA ASN A 169 -2.44 -6.53 -37.67
C ASN A 169 -3.19 -7.29 -36.55
N PRO A 170 -4.51 -7.45 -36.65
CA PRO A 170 -5.32 -8.03 -35.56
C PRO A 170 -5.11 -9.52 -35.30
N THR A 171 -4.58 -10.27 -36.27
CA THR A 171 -4.47 -11.73 -36.20
C THR A 171 -3.18 -12.22 -35.55
N ASP A 172 -2.16 -11.37 -35.43
CA ASP A 172 -0.83 -11.77 -34.98
C ASP A 172 -0.54 -11.28 -33.56
N THR A 173 -0.13 -12.19 -32.68
CA THR A 173 0.40 -11.83 -31.37
C THR A 173 1.73 -11.10 -31.53
N SER A 174 1.74 -9.79 -31.30
CA SER A 174 2.93 -8.96 -31.46
C SER A 174 3.99 -9.25 -30.38
N ILE A 175 5.27 -8.99 -30.68
CA ILE A 175 6.35 -8.99 -29.67
C ILE A 175 6.03 -8.05 -28.49
N PHE A 176 5.28 -6.98 -28.75
CA PHE A 176 4.90 -5.99 -27.75
C PHE A 176 3.95 -6.57 -26.70
N PHE A 177 3.15 -7.59 -27.04
CA PHE A 177 2.34 -8.31 -26.07
C PHE A 177 3.22 -8.98 -24.99
N TYR A 178 4.26 -9.72 -25.41
CA TYR A 178 5.18 -10.37 -24.49
C TYR A 178 5.98 -9.36 -23.64
N LEU A 179 6.42 -8.26 -24.26
CA LEU A 179 7.07 -7.16 -23.53
C LEU A 179 6.15 -6.50 -22.51
N TRP A 180 4.86 -6.37 -22.85
CA TRP A 180 3.86 -5.85 -21.94
C TRP A 180 3.66 -6.77 -20.74
N VAL A 181 3.45 -8.07 -20.96
CA VAL A 181 3.35 -9.06 -19.88
C VAL A 181 4.61 -9.07 -19.00
N ALA A 182 5.81 -9.04 -19.59
CA ALA A 182 7.06 -9.01 -18.85
C ALA A 182 7.21 -7.73 -17.99
N SER A 183 6.89 -6.57 -18.56
CA SER A 183 6.91 -5.30 -17.84
C SER A 183 5.92 -5.29 -16.67
N TYR A 184 4.77 -5.94 -16.85
CA TYR A 184 3.76 -6.07 -15.82
C TYR A 184 4.22 -6.97 -14.68
N ILE A 185 4.79 -8.15 -14.97
CA ILE A 185 5.36 -9.06 -13.95
C ILE A 185 6.45 -8.35 -13.14
N LEU A 186 7.31 -7.57 -13.79
CA LEU A 186 8.33 -6.77 -13.12
C LEU A 186 7.69 -5.73 -12.17
N SER A 187 6.71 -4.98 -12.65
CA SER A 187 6.02 -3.96 -11.86
C SER A 187 5.26 -4.57 -10.67
N PHE A 188 4.55 -5.67 -10.90
CA PHE A 188 3.85 -6.45 -9.88
C PHE A 188 4.82 -6.91 -8.78
N THR A 189 5.89 -7.60 -9.17
CA THR A 189 6.85 -8.17 -8.22
C THR A 189 7.52 -7.08 -7.40
N TYR A 190 7.97 -5.99 -8.05
CA TYR A 190 8.61 -4.90 -7.36
C TYR A 190 7.65 -4.24 -6.36
N THR A 191 6.47 -3.84 -6.81
CA THR A 191 5.52 -3.13 -5.94
C THR A 191 5.03 -4.01 -4.79
N PHE A 192 4.75 -5.29 -5.02
CA PHE A 192 4.34 -6.23 -3.98
C PHE A 192 5.42 -6.41 -2.91
N LEU A 193 6.67 -6.66 -3.34
CA LEU A 193 7.78 -6.78 -2.40
C LEU A 193 8.00 -5.46 -1.65
N TRP A 194 7.84 -4.32 -2.31
CA TRP A 194 7.95 -3.02 -1.66
C TRP A 194 6.93 -2.87 -0.54
N ASP A 195 5.68 -3.29 -0.76
CA ASP A 195 4.63 -3.17 0.25
C ASP A 195 4.94 -4.00 1.49
N VAL A 196 5.35 -5.26 1.30
CA VAL A 196 5.65 -6.18 2.42
C VAL A 196 6.93 -5.76 3.17
N PHE A 197 8.00 -5.43 2.46
CA PHE A 197 9.32 -5.18 3.05
C PHE A 197 9.55 -3.74 3.50
N MET A 198 9.06 -2.76 2.75
CA MET A 198 9.38 -1.34 2.98
C MET A 198 8.22 -0.59 3.60
N ASP A 199 7.05 -0.62 2.97
CA ASP A 199 5.92 0.20 3.41
C ASP A 199 5.28 -0.35 4.69
N TRP A 200 5.15 -1.66 4.80
CA TRP A 200 4.68 -2.30 6.04
C TRP A 200 5.82 -2.74 6.94
N GLY A 201 7.02 -3.00 6.42
CA GLY A 201 8.17 -3.40 7.23
C GLY A 201 7.92 -4.67 8.05
N LEU A 202 7.19 -5.64 7.47
CA LEU A 202 6.73 -6.82 8.21
C LEU A 202 7.82 -7.87 8.37
N ILE A 203 8.66 -8.05 7.34
CA ILE A 203 9.60 -9.16 7.32
C ILE A 203 10.82 -8.88 8.21
N ASP A 204 10.93 -9.64 9.29
CA ASP A 204 12.14 -9.72 10.12
C ASP A 204 12.74 -11.13 10.03
N PRO A 205 13.98 -11.30 9.51
CA PRO A 205 14.68 -12.59 9.48
C PRO A 205 14.86 -13.25 10.86
N ARG A 206 14.64 -12.50 11.95
CA ARG A 206 14.77 -12.97 13.34
C ARG A 206 13.43 -13.05 14.07
N ALA A 207 12.32 -13.08 13.32
CA ALA A 207 10.96 -13.14 13.84
C ALA A 207 10.74 -14.24 14.90
N PRO A 208 9.89 -13.98 15.91
CA PRO A 208 9.55 -14.97 16.93
C PRO A 208 8.81 -16.17 16.34
N LYS A 209 9.02 -17.37 16.91
CA LYS A 209 8.42 -18.62 16.42
C LYS A 209 6.89 -18.61 16.33
N GLU A 210 6.24 -17.78 17.14
CA GLU A 210 4.78 -17.64 17.20
C GLU A 210 4.19 -16.75 16.10
N ALA A 211 5.05 -16.11 15.29
CA ALA A 211 4.66 -15.22 14.21
C ALA A 211 5.76 -15.26 13.13
N PRO A 212 5.89 -16.37 12.37
CA PRO A 212 6.96 -16.51 11.40
C PRO A 212 6.95 -15.35 10.40
N PHE A 213 8.12 -14.79 10.15
CA PHE A 213 8.37 -13.62 9.31
C PHE A 213 7.87 -12.27 9.84
N LEU A 214 6.92 -12.19 10.77
CA LEU A 214 6.41 -10.90 11.27
C LEU A 214 7.38 -10.23 12.27
N ARG A 215 7.46 -8.90 12.22
CA ARG A 215 8.22 -8.07 13.17
C ARG A 215 7.74 -8.23 14.62
N GLU A 216 8.62 -7.94 15.57
CA GLU A 216 8.33 -8.11 17.00
C GLU A 216 7.32 -7.10 17.57
N GLU A 217 7.37 -5.84 17.14
CA GLU A 217 6.49 -4.78 17.62
C GLU A 217 5.33 -4.56 16.65
N MET A 218 4.15 -5.03 17.05
CA MET A 218 2.89 -4.85 16.33
C MET A 218 1.91 -4.10 17.25
N ILE A 219 1.23 -3.09 16.71
CA ILE A 219 0.25 -2.31 17.46
C ILE A 219 -1.12 -2.99 17.41
N TYR A 220 -1.48 -3.59 16.27
CA TYR A 220 -2.75 -4.31 16.15
C TYR A 220 -2.63 -5.67 16.84
N GLY A 221 -3.51 -5.93 17.81
CA GLY A 221 -3.41 -7.10 18.69
C GLY A 221 -3.54 -8.45 17.98
N THR A 222 -4.11 -8.48 16.77
CA THR A 222 -4.39 -9.72 16.03
C THR A 222 -3.35 -9.96 14.92
N LYS A 223 -2.46 -10.95 15.12
CA LYS A 223 -1.44 -11.33 14.12
C LYS A 223 -2.02 -11.72 12.76
N TRP A 224 -3.22 -12.32 12.73
CA TRP A 224 -3.92 -12.69 11.50
C TRP A 224 -4.21 -11.51 10.57
N PHE A 225 -4.38 -10.31 11.12
CA PHE A 225 -4.61 -9.10 10.32
C PHE A 225 -3.45 -8.84 9.34
N TYR A 226 -2.21 -9.10 9.77
CA TYR A 226 -1.02 -8.89 8.94
C TYR A 226 -0.89 -9.93 7.82
N TYR A 227 -1.12 -11.20 8.13
CA TYR A 227 -1.13 -12.27 7.12
C TYR A 227 -2.26 -12.10 6.12
N PHE A 228 -3.45 -11.71 6.61
CA PHE A 228 -4.57 -11.34 5.76
C PHE A 228 -4.18 -10.20 4.81
N GLY A 229 -3.59 -9.12 5.31
CA GLY A 229 -3.13 -8.01 4.47
C GLY A 229 -2.13 -8.44 3.39
N ILE A 230 -1.19 -9.35 3.68
CA ILE A 230 -0.25 -9.88 2.68
C ILE A 230 -0.98 -10.68 1.59
N ILE A 231 -1.88 -11.58 1.98
CA ILE A 231 -2.62 -12.43 1.04
C ILE A 231 -3.58 -11.59 0.19
N GLU A 232 -4.33 -10.70 0.84
CA GLU A 232 -5.29 -9.80 0.21
C GLU A 232 -4.60 -8.89 -0.81
N ASP A 233 -3.46 -8.30 -0.45
CA ASP A 233 -2.70 -7.45 -1.37
C ASP A 233 -2.15 -8.23 -2.57
N PHE A 234 -1.66 -9.45 -2.36
CA PHE A 234 -1.22 -10.31 -3.45
C PHE A 234 -2.37 -10.65 -4.41
N VAL A 235 -3.51 -11.12 -3.88
CA VAL A 235 -4.67 -11.55 -4.68
C VAL A 235 -5.31 -10.39 -5.41
N LEU A 236 -5.60 -9.28 -4.72
CA LEU A 236 -6.24 -8.13 -5.36
C LEU A 236 -5.31 -7.42 -6.33
N ARG A 237 -3.99 -7.54 -6.22
CA ARG A 237 -3.06 -7.03 -7.22
C ARG A 237 -3.03 -7.87 -8.50
N LEU A 238 -3.40 -9.16 -8.42
CA LEU A 238 -3.65 -10.00 -9.60
C LEU A 238 -4.94 -9.61 -10.35
N SER A 239 -5.79 -8.73 -9.82
CA SER A 239 -6.96 -8.19 -10.54
C SER A 239 -6.60 -7.60 -11.91
N TRP A 240 -5.44 -6.98 -12.01
CA TRP A 240 -4.92 -6.45 -13.26
C TRP A 240 -4.57 -7.54 -14.27
N VAL A 241 -4.11 -8.72 -13.83
CA VAL A 241 -3.92 -9.88 -14.72
C VAL A 241 -5.25 -10.31 -15.32
N MET A 242 -6.32 -10.30 -14.52
CA MET A 242 -7.67 -10.57 -15.00
C MET A 242 -8.11 -9.54 -16.04
N ASN A 243 -7.75 -8.27 -15.87
CA ASN A 243 -8.05 -7.23 -16.85
C ASN A 243 -7.35 -7.46 -18.19
N VAL A 244 -6.10 -7.93 -18.17
CA VAL A 244 -5.36 -8.30 -19.38
C VAL A 244 -5.91 -9.58 -20.01
N SER A 245 -6.13 -10.64 -19.23
CA SER A 245 -6.50 -11.95 -19.77
C SER A 245 -7.95 -12.02 -20.27
N LEU A 246 -8.90 -11.42 -19.55
CA LEU A 246 -10.31 -11.45 -19.92
C LEU A 246 -10.68 -10.37 -20.94
N GLY A 247 -9.94 -9.25 -20.95
CA GLY A 247 -10.07 -8.22 -21.98
C GLY A 247 -9.70 -8.73 -23.37
N GLU A 248 -8.67 -9.57 -23.48
CA GLU A 248 -8.27 -10.22 -24.74
C GLU A 248 -9.13 -11.45 -25.06
N ALA A 249 -9.62 -12.18 -24.05
CA ALA A 249 -10.43 -13.39 -24.24
C ALA A 249 -11.92 -13.11 -24.57
N TRP A 250 -12.33 -11.83 -24.71
CA TRP A 250 -13.70 -11.41 -25.05
C TRP A 250 -14.83 -11.97 -24.17
N LEU A 251 -14.52 -12.54 -23.00
CA LEU A 251 -15.49 -13.29 -22.20
C LEU A 251 -16.38 -12.37 -21.35
N LEU A 252 -15.86 -11.19 -20.98
CA LEU A 252 -16.58 -10.17 -20.20
C LEU A 252 -16.26 -8.78 -20.78
N ASN A 253 -17.25 -7.91 -20.86
CA ASN A 253 -17.04 -6.51 -21.24
C ASN A 253 -16.01 -5.86 -20.30
N GLY A 254 -14.94 -5.27 -20.84
CA GLY A 254 -13.84 -4.70 -20.05
C GLY A 254 -14.29 -3.61 -19.06
N ASP A 255 -15.36 -2.90 -19.38
CA ASP A 255 -15.94 -1.88 -18.49
C ASP A 255 -16.57 -2.49 -17.24
N MET A 256 -17.25 -3.64 -17.37
CA MET A 256 -17.83 -4.35 -16.24
C MET A 256 -16.73 -4.90 -15.32
N LEU A 257 -15.64 -5.39 -15.90
CA LEU A 257 -14.49 -5.85 -15.13
C LEU A 257 -13.82 -4.70 -14.37
N THR A 258 -13.65 -3.55 -15.02
CA THR A 258 -13.14 -2.33 -14.37
C THR A 258 -14.07 -1.87 -13.23
N CYS A 259 -15.39 -1.91 -13.46
CA CYS A 259 -16.39 -1.58 -12.44
C CYS A 259 -16.29 -2.47 -11.18
N LEU A 260 -15.98 -3.76 -11.35
CA LEU A 260 -15.79 -4.69 -10.24
C LEU A 260 -14.41 -4.55 -9.56
N MET A 261 -13.35 -4.34 -10.34
CA MET A 261 -11.98 -4.30 -9.82
C MET A 261 -11.62 -2.96 -9.17
N SER A 262 -12.20 -1.84 -9.62
CA SER A 262 -11.89 -0.52 -9.05
C SER A 262 -12.26 -0.38 -7.56
N PRO A 263 -13.44 -0.81 -7.07
CA PRO A 263 -13.74 -0.83 -5.64
C PRO A 263 -12.81 -1.76 -4.84
N LEU A 264 -12.41 -2.89 -5.42
CA LEU A 264 -11.47 -3.83 -4.78
C LEU A 264 -10.08 -3.21 -4.62
N GLU A 265 -9.61 -2.44 -5.61
CA GLU A 265 -8.35 -1.69 -5.50
C GLU A 265 -8.41 -0.63 -4.39
N VAL A 266 -9.57 0.01 -4.18
CA VAL A 266 -9.79 0.94 -3.06
C VAL A 266 -9.77 0.20 -1.73
N PHE A 267 -10.40 -0.97 -1.64
CA PHE A 267 -10.38 -1.81 -0.43
C PHE A 267 -8.96 -2.28 -0.07
N ARG A 268 -8.17 -2.69 -1.07
CA ARG A 268 -6.74 -3.01 -0.90
C ARG A 268 -5.96 -1.86 -0.31
N ARG A 269 -6.14 -0.66 -0.88
CA ARG A 269 -5.46 0.55 -0.38
C ARG A 269 -5.90 0.92 1.03
N PHE A 270 -7.17 0.66 1.39
CA PHE A 270 -7.68 0.88 2.74
C PHE A 270 -6.92 0.04 3.77
N ILE A 271 -6.71 -1.25 3.53
CA ILE A 271 -5.90 -2.12 4.42
C ILE A 271 -4.45 -1.66 4.45
N TRP A 272 -3.87 -1.36 3.27
CA TRP A 272 -2.50 -0.83 3.16
C TRP A 272 -2.28 0.42 4.03
N ASN A 273 -3.28 1.32 4.13
CA ASN A 273 -3.18 2.53 4.93
C ASN A 273 -2.97 2.25 6.41
N TYR A 274 -3.68 1.27 6.99
CA TYR A 274 -3.51 0.90 8.40
C TYR A 274 -2.10 0.36 8.67
N LEU A 275 -1.62 -0.53 7.81
CA LEU A 275 -0.30 -1.14 7.95
C LEU A 275 0.83 -0.12 7.71
N ARG A 276 0.68 0.78 6.72
CA ARG A 276 1.66 1.84 6.43
C ARG A 276 1.76 2.84 7.57
N LEU A 277 0.62 3.30 8.09
CA LEU A 277 0.56 4.28 9.17
C LEU A 277 1.14 3.70 10.45
N GLU A 278 0.83 2.43 10.74
CA GLU A 278 1.42 1.72 11.87
C GLU A 278 2.93 1.60 11.74
N ASN A 279 3.46 1.17 10.58
CA ASN A 279 4.90 1.06 10.35
C ASN A 279 5.59 2.43 10.51
N GLU A 280 4.98 3.51 10.01
CA GLU A 280 5.51 4.86 10.21
C GLU A 280 5.53 5.26 11.69
N HIS A 281 4.46 4.96 12.43
CA HIS A 281 4.38 5.24 13.86
C HIS A 281 5.45 4.47 14.65
N VAL A 282 5.58 3.16 14.40
CA VAL A 282 6.60 2.31 15.04
C VAL A 282 8.01 2.83 14.74
N ASN A 283 8.29 3.21 13.49
CA ASN A 283 9.60 3.77 13.12
C ASN A 283 9.86 5.13 13.79
N ASN A 284 8.85 6.00 13.90
CA ASN A 284 8.98 7.28 14.59
C ASN A 284 9.19 7.10 16.11
N CYS A 285 8.49 6.15 16.74
CA CYS A 285 8.73 5.78 18.14
C CYS A 285 10.14 5.21 18.35
N GLY A 286 10.60 4.35 17.44
CA GLY A 286 11.97 3.82 17.47
C GLY A 286 13.03 4.93 17.37
N GLN A 287 12.79 5.97 16.55
CA GLN A 287 13.67 7.12 16.42
C GLN A 287 13.42 8.24 17.46
N PHE A 288 12.61 8.00 18.50
CA PHE A 288 12.30 8.97 19.57
C PHE A 288 11.64 10.26 19.08
N ARG A 289 11.04 10.24 17.88
CA ARG A 289 10.25 11.35 17.33
C ARG A 289 8.83 11.37 17.87
N ALA A 290 8.38 10.26 18.46
CA ALA A 290 7.09 10.10 19.12
C ALA A 290 7.25 9.20 20.37
N VAL A 291 6.44 9.43 21.40
CA VAL A 291 6.46 8.65 22.64
C VAL A 291 5.24 7.72 22.66
N ARG A 292 5.47 6.41 22.87
CA ARG A 292 4.39 5.40 22.89
C ARG A 292 3.55 5.47 24.17
N ASP A 293 4.22 5.64 25.31
CA ASP A 293 3.61 5.73 26.64
C ASP A 293 4.38 6.75 27.49
N ILE A 294 3.69 7.72 28.10
CA ILE A 294 4.32 8.62 29.09
C ILE A 294 4.33 7.87 30.42
N SER A 295 5.49 7.33 30.83
CA SER A 295 5.58 6.75 32.17
C SER A 295 5.51 7.87 33.20
N VAL A 296 4.40 7.97 33.95
CA VAL A 296 4.24 8.93 35.07
C VAL A 296 5.12 8.56 36.28
N LYS A 297 5.87 7.44 36.20
CA LYS A 297 6.81 7.04 37.25
C LYS A 297 7.99 8.03 37.29
N PRO A 298 8.39 8.51 38.48
CA PRO A 298 9.53 9.41 38.60
C PRO A 298 10.79 8.75 38.05
N ILE A 299 11.40 9.40 37.06
CA ILE A 299 12.60 8.92 36.37
C ILE A 299 13.77 8.94 37.37
N ARG A 300 14.43 7.79 37.57
CA ARG A 300 15.63 7.72 38.40
C ARG A 300 16.81 8.31 37.61
N LYS A 301 17.76 8.97 38.29
CA LYS A 301 18.92 9.61 37.63
C LYS A 301 19.65 8.71 36.62
N GLY A 302 19.84 7.42 36.93
CA GLY A 302 20.51 6.48 36.01
C GLY A 302 19.69 6.13 34.75
N ASP A 303 18.36 6.19 34.80
CA ASP A 303 17.51 5.93 33.64
C ASP A 303 17.52 7.13 32.67
N LEU A 304 17.62 8.35 33.20
CA LEU A 304 17.76 9.57 32.42
C LEU A 304 19.10 9.62 31.66
N GLU A 305 20.19 9.28 32.34
CA GLU A 305 21.51 9.17 31.71
C GLU A 305 21.54 8.09 30.61
N SER A 306 20.87 6.96 30.84
CA SER A 306 20.72 5.92 29.81
C SER A 306 19.94 6.42 28.59
N LEU A 307 18.89 7.21 28.80
CA LEU A 307 18.10 7.80 27.71
C LEU A 307 18.91 8.83 26.93
N LEU A 308 19.59 9.75 27.61
CA LEU A 308 20.45 10.76 26.98
C LEU A 308 21.57 10.12 26.16
N ALA A 309 22.29 9.15 26.73
CA ALA A 309 23.37 8.43 26.03
C ALA A 309 22.86 7.64 24.81
N LYS A 310 21.60 7.20 24.84
CA LYS A 310 20.96 6.58 23.69
C LYS A 310 20.60 7.64 22.64
N MET A 311 20.10 8.81 23.04
CA MET A 311 19.70 9.90 22.13
C MET A 311 20.89 10.49 21.37
N ASP A 312 22.08 10.47 21.98
CA ASP A 312 23.33 10.99 21.39
C ASP A 312 23.96 10.04 20.34
N GLN A 313 23.37 8.88 20.06
CA GLN A 313 23.88 7.98 19.03
C GLN A 313 23.66 8.58 17.62
N PRO A 314 24.72 8.70 16.79
CA PRO A 314 24.65 9.38 15.49
C PRO A 314 23.68 8.72 14.48
N ASP A 315 23.38 7.43 14.67
CA ASP A 315 22.45 6.67 13.81
C ASP A 315 21.01 6.61 14.34
N GLY A 316 20.74 7.25 15.49
CA GLY A 316 19.49 7.08 16.23
C GLY A 316 19.38 5.71 16.89
N ILE A 317 18.47 5.58 17.84
CA ILE A 317 18.31 4.36 18.64
C ILE A 317 17.49 3.35 17.85
N THR A 318 18.14 2.42 17.16
CA THR A 318 17.43 1.26 16.61
C THR A 318 17.21 0.22 17.73
N HIS A 319 16.03 0.24 18.35
CA HIS A 319 15.62 -0.78 19.34
C HIS A 319 15.69 -2.22 18.81
N ARG A 320 15.74 -2.42 17.48
CA ARG A 320 15.84 -3.73 16.82
C ARG A 320 17.00 -4.60 17.30
N GLY A 321 18.11 -4.03 17.74
CA GLY A 321 19.31 -4.80 18.11
C GLY A 321 19.48 -5.06 19.61
N LEU A 322 19.29 -4.03 20.43
CA LEU A 322 19.68 -4.04 21.86
C LEU A 322 18.66 -4.73 22.74
N ASP A 323 17.38 -4.45 22.56
CA ASP A 323 16.30 -5.08 23.33
C ASP A 323 16.24 -6.59 23.00
N LEU A 324 16.48 -6.93 21.73
CA LEU A 324 16.68 -8.29 21.25
C LEU A 324 17.88 -8.98 21.93
N ARG A 325 19.02 -8.28 22.06
CA ARG A 325 20.23 -8.82 22.71
C ARG A 325 20.01 -9.08 24.19
N GLU A 326 19.27 -8.22 24.87
CA GLU A 326 18.87 -8.41 26.26
C GLU A 326 17.87 -9.56 26.43
N ARG A 327 16.87 -9.66 25.55
CA ARG A 327 15.89 -10.76 25.54
C ARG A 327 16.53 -12.10 25.23
N VAL A 328 17.46 -12.16 24.26
CA VAL A 328 18.24 -13.37 23.96
C VAL A 328 19.13 -13.76 25.15
N LYS A 329 19.74 -12.79 25.84
CA LYS A 329 20.48 -13.04 27.10
C LYS A 329 19.54 -13.61 28.17
N LYS A 330 18.35 -13.03 28.36
CA LYS A 330 17.34 -13.52 29.32
C LYS A 330 16.84 -14.92 28.96
N GLN A 331 16.52 -15.20 27.70
CA GLN A 331 16.11 -16.52 27.24
C GLN A 331 17.21 -17.57 27.37
N LYS A 332 18.47 -17.23 27.05
CA LYS A 332 19.63 -18.11 27.29
C LYS A 332 19.80 -18.41 28.77
N LYS A 333 19.63 -17.40 29.64
CA LYS A 333 19.67 -17.56 31.10
C LYS A 333 18.55 -18.48 31.60
N ALA A 334 17.30 -18.24 31.18
CA ALA A 334 16.15 -19.06 31.54
C ALA A 334 16.29 -20.53 31.07
N LYS A 335 16.78 -20.77 29.84
CA LYS A 335 17.08 -22.12 29.35
C LYS A 335 18.19 -22.80 30.16
N ARG A 336 19.20 -22.05 30.61
CA ARG A 336 20.28 -22.58 31.45
C ARG A 336 19.76 -22.98 32.83
N GLU A 337 18.92 -22.15 33.43
CA GLU A 337 18.26 -22.41 34.71
C GLU A 337 17.31 -23.61 34.61
N GLN A 338 16.48 -23.68 33.57
CA GLN A 338 15.61 -24.83 33.31
C GLN A 338 16.39 -26.14 33.16
N ARG A 339 17.51 -26.13 32.42
CA ARG A 339 18.40 -27.31 32.29
C ARG A 339 19.02 -27.71 33.63
N GLN A 340 19.38 -26.75 34.48
CA GLN A 340 19.90 -27.03 35.82
C GLN A 340 18.83 -27.63 36.74
N LEU A 341 17.60 -27.12 36.71
CA LEU A 341 16.46 -27.65 37.46
C LEU A 341 16.13 -29.09 37.02
N LEU A 342 16.09 -29.34 35.71
CA LEU A 342 15.86 -30.69 35.17
C LEU A 342 16.97 -31.66 35.57
N LYS A 343 18.25 -31.24 35.52
CA LYS A 343 19.38 -32.05 36.02
C LYS A 343 19.26 -32.36 37.52
N ARG A 344 18.92 -31.37 38.35
CA ARG A 344 18.71 -31.56 39.79
C ARG A 344 17.55 -32.51 40.07
N SER A 345 16.43 -32.37 39.36
CA SER A 345 15.26 -33.25 39.50
C SER A 345 15.55 -34.71 39.09
N ARG A 346 16.46 -34.90 38.13
CA ARG A 346 16.89 -36.23 37.66
C ARG A 346 17.84 -36.88 38.66
N ILE A 347 18.77 -36.13 39.24
CA ILE A 347 19.66 -36.61 40.31
C ILE A 347 18.85 -36.95 41.57
N ALA A 348 17.90 -36.10 41.97
CA ALA A 348 17.02 -36.37 43.11
C ALA A 348 16.19 -37.66 42.95
N ARG A 349 15.77 -37.99 41.72
CA ARG A 349 15.08 -39.26 41.40
C ARG A 349 15.99 -40.49 41.45
N ILE A 350 17.28 -40.34 41.19
CA ILE A 350 18.26 -41.44 41.21
C ILE A 350 18.76 -41.70 42.65
N VAL A 351 18.74 -40.70 43.52
CA VAL A 351 19.27 -40.79 44.90
C VAL A 351 18.21 -41.23 45.92
N LEU A 352 16.93 -41.33 45.55
CA LEU A 352 15.91 -41.91 46.42
C LEU A 352 16.09 -43.43 46.54
N PRO A 353 16.34 -43.98 47.74
CA PRO A 353 16.40 -45.43 47.93
C PRO A 353 15.00 -46.02 47.72
N SER A 354 14.91 -47.11 46.97
CA SER A 354 13.72 -47.95 46.89
C SER A 354 13.33 -48.43 48.30
N ARG A 355 12.23 -47.88 48.85
CA ARG A 355 11.59 -48.42 50.06
C ARG A 355 11.03 -49.81 49.73
N PRO A 356 11.26 -50.85 50.55
CA PRO A 356 10.60 -52.13 50.35
C PRO A 356 9.11 -52.00 50.70
N SER A 357 8.27 -52.78 50.01
CA SER A 357 6.82 -52.77 50.12
C SER A 357 6.35 -53.05 51.55
N ALA A 358 5.60 -52.13 52.14
CA ALA A 358 4.81 -52.40 53.34
C ALA A 358 3.47 -53.00 52.91
N SER A 359 3.22 -54.22 53.39
CA SER A 359 1.96 -54.93 53.32
C SER A 359 0.84 -54.17 54.02
N ASN A 360 -0.34 -54.16 53.41
CA ASN A 360 -1.58 -53.71 54.03
C ASN A 360 -1.92 -54.61 55.23
N VAL A 361 -1.88 -54.06 56.45
CA VAL A 361 -2.59 -54.62 57.59
C VAL A 361 -3.50 -53.52 58.13
N LEU A 362 -4.80 -53.74 57.91
CA LEU A 362 -5.90 -53.01 58.54
C LEU A 362 -5.89 -53.30 60.04
N VAL A 363 -5.88 -52.25 60.87
CA VAL A 363 -6.24 -52.34 62.28
C VAL A 363 -7.59 -51.62 62.44
N GLU A 364 -8.62 -52.44 62.59
CA GLU A 364 -9.97 -52.08 62.95
C GLU A 364 -10.00 -51.68 64.43
N THR A 365 -10.48 -50.47 64.74
CA THR A 365 -10.80 -50.04 66.10
C THR A 365 -12.31 -49.93 66.22
N ARG A 366 -12.85 -50.65 67.21
CA ARG A 366 -14.27 -50.77 67.58
C ARG A 366 -14.96 -49.41 67.76
N HIS A 367 -16.15 -49.26 67.17
CA HIS A 367 -17.40 -49.16 67.93
C HIS A 367 -18.62 -49.40 67.03
#